data_AF-A0A9D5BFK4-F1
#
_entry.id   AF-A0A9D5BFK4-F1
#
_cell.length_a   1.000
_cell.length_b   1.000
_cell.length_c   1.000
_cell.angle_alpha   90.00
_cell.angle_beta   90.00
_cell.angle_gamma   90.00
#
_symmetry.space_group_name_H-M   'P 1'
#
loop_
_entity.id
_entity.type
_entity.pdbx_description
1 polymer ?
#
loop_
_entity_poly.entity_id
_entity_poly.type
_entity_poly.pdbx_seq_one_letter_code
_entity_poly.pdbx_strand_id
1 'polypeptide(L)'
;MYIWWLYCVHSLFAVHNIDNELEDSSWMHGVVRTSLTLCSSVYLLTSFSAFLLFGDETLDDVLANFDTNLGIPLGSVLNDAVRFSYAAHLVLVFPVVFYGLRVNVDGLIFTSSKRPLVIDNFRFASITISLVGIIFMGANFIPSIWDIFQFTGATAAVCLGFIFPAAVTLRDRYNIATKSDKILSVFMIFLAVLSNAVAIYSDAYALINKNKNV
;
A
#
# COMPACT_ATOMS: atom_id res chain seq x y z
N MET A 1 -11.60 -3.05 0.19
CA MET A 1 -11.01 -4.20 -0.55
C MET A 1 -9.59 -3.91 -1.03
N TYR A 2 -9.32 -2.77 -1.68
CA TYR A 2 -7.99 -2.41 -2.21
C TYR A 2 -6.88 -2.27 -1.15
N ILE A 3 -7.20 -1.74 0.03
CA ILE A 3 -6.27 -1.61 1.16
C ILE A 3 -5.79 -2.98 1.68
N TRP A 4 -6.70 -3.94 1.81
CA TRP A 4 -6.38 -5.31 2.24
C TRP A 4 -5.40 -5.99 1.25
N TRP A 5 -5.54 -5.65 -0.02
CA TRP A 5 -4.67 -6.14 -1.08
C TRP A 5 -3.27 -5.49 -1.05
N LEU A 6 -3.19 -4.19 -0.73
CA LEU A 6 -1.94 -3.46 -0.52
C LEU A 6 -1.13 -4.01 0.67
N TYR A 7 -1.80 -4.35 1.78
CA TYR A 7 -1.18 -4.98 2.95
C TYR A 7 -0.63 -6.38 2.65
N CYS A 8 -1.39 -7.19 1.90
CA CYS A 8 -0.95 -8.53 1.49
C CYS A 8 0.31 -8.46 0.60
N VAL A 9 0.37 -7.48 -0.31
CA VAL A 9 1.56 -7.24 -1.14
C VAL A 9 2.73 -6.69 -0.34
N HIS A 10 2.50 -5.80 0.63
CA HIS A 10 3.57 -5.32 1.54
C HIS A 10 4.18 -6.47 2.36
N SER A 11 3.36 -7.40 2.85
CA SER A 11 3.87 -8.60 3.52
C SER A 11 4.68 -9.50 2.59
N LEU A 12 4.33 -9.59 1.30
CA LEU A 12 5.11 -10.30 0.27
C LEU A 12 6.50 -9.70 0.05
N PHE A 13 6.65 -8.36 0.12
CA PHE A 13 7.97 -7.70 0.05
C PHE A 13 8.82 -7.97 1.28
N ALA A 14 8.20 -8.09 2.45
CA ALA A 14 8.91 -8.38 3.68
C ALA A 14 9.44 -9.83 3.70
N VAL A 15 8.91 -10.75 2.90
CA VAL A 15 9.32 -12.17 2.90
C VAL A 15 10.83 -12.33 2.75
N HIS A 16 11.48 -11.61 1.84
CA HIS A 16 12.93 -11.78 1.61
C HIS A 16 13.78 -11.23 2.77
N ASN A 17 13.32 -10.17 3.45
CA ASN A 17 13.98 -9.66 4.66
C ASN A 17 13.68 -10.57 5.85
N ILE A 18 12.45 -11.04 6.00
CA ILE A 18 12.03 -11.95 7.07
C ILE A 18 12.78 -13.28 6.97
N ASP A 19 12.95 -13.83 5.76
CA ASP A 19 13.75 -15.03 5.52
C ASP A 19 15.23 -14.81 5.87
N ASN A 20 15.77 -13.64 5.55
CA ASN A 20 17.16 -13.29 5.87
C ASN A 20 17.40 -13.07 7.38
N GLU A 21 16.36 -12.71 8.14
CA GLU A 21 16.42 -12.52 9.61
C GLU A 21 16.00 -13.79 10.39
N LEU A 22 15.39 -14.77 9.72
CA LEU A 22 15.01 -16.05 10.32
C LEU A 22 16.20 -17.01 10.28
N GLU A 23 16.56 -17.56 11.44
CA GLU A 23 17.60 -18.60 11.55
C GLU A 23 17.18 -19.92 10.87
N ASP A 24 15.86 -20.16 10.76
CA ASP A 24 15.28 -21.32 10.07
C ASP A 24 14.12 -20.89 9.13
N SER A 25 14.37 -20.98 7.82
CA SER A 25 13.44 -20.63 6.74
C SER A 25 12.15 -21.50 6.75
N SER A 26 12.17 -22.67 7.39
CA SER A 26 11.00 -23.56 7.45
C SER A 26 9.80 -22.94 8.21
N TRP A 27 10.05 -21.97 9.09
CA TRP A 27 9.02 -21.29 9.89
C TRP A 27 8.35 -20.13 9.15
N MET A 28 8.92 -19.69 8.03
CA MET A 28 8.45 -18.53 7.26
C MET A 28 6.97 -18.63 6.90
N HIS A 29 6.50 -19.79 6.43
CA HIS A 29 5.09 -19.99 6.08
C HIS A 29 4.15 -19.86 7.29
N GLY A 30 4.56 -20.35 8.46
CA GLY A 30 3.77 -20.26 9.69
C GLY A 30 3.66 -18.81 10.19
N VAL A 31 4.78 -18.08 10.16
CA VAL A 31 4.84 -16.66 10.55
C VAL A 31 3.96 -15.82 9.62
N VAL A 32 4.16 -15.92 8.31
CA VAL A 32 3.39 -15.16 7.31
C VAL A 32 1.90 -15.43 7.43
N ARG A 33 1.49 -16.70 7.57
CA ARG A 33 0.08 -17.07 7.72
C ARG A 33 -0.54 -16.51 8.99
N THR A 34 0.19 -16.57 10.11
CA THR A 34 -0.30 -16.07 11.40
C THR A 34 -0.44 -14.55 11.37
N SER A 35 0.58 -13.84 10.87
CA SER A 35 0.54 -12.38 10.71
C SER A 35 -0.60 -11.94 9.79
N LEU A 36 -0.80 -12.63 8.66
CA LEU A 36 -1.89 -12.32 7.73
C LEU A 36 -3.26 -12.56 8.38
N THR A 37 -3.42 -13.65 9.12
CA THR A 37 -4.68 -13.98 9.82
C THR A 37 -5.00 -12.94 10.88
N LEU A 38 -3.99 -12.51 11.66
CA LEU A 38 -4.14 -11.48 12.68
C LEU A 38 -4.48 -10.12 12.05
N CYS A 39 -3.73 -9.69 11.03
CA CYS A 39 -4.02 -8.45 10.32
C CYS A 39 -5.44 -8.43 9.73
N SER A 40 -5.88 -9.58 9.21
CA SER A 40 -7.21 -9.73 8.62
C SER A 40 -8.31 -9.67 9.67
N SER A 41 -8.13 -10.33 10.82
CA SER A 41 -9.13 -10.32 11.89
C SER A 41 -9.30 -8.92 12.48
N VAL A 42 -8.20 -8.20 12.73
CA VAL A 42 -8.24 -6.81 13.20
C VAL A 42 -8.99 -5.94 12.20
N TYR A 43 -8.65 -6.04 10.90
CA TYR A 43 -9.33 -5.25 9.86
C TYR A 43 -10.84 -5.51 9.79
N LEU A 44 -11.26 -6.79 9.85
CA LEU A 44 -12.67 -7.17 9.84
C LEU A 44 -13.41 -6.66 11.08
N LEU A 45 -12.82 -6.81 12.27
CA LEU A 45 -13.42 -6.35 13.52
C LEU A 45 -13.57 -4.84 13.53
N THR A 46 -12.55 -4.10 13.08
CA THR A 46 -12.62 -2.64 12.98
C THR A 46 -13.65 -2.20 11.96
N SER A 47 -13.68 -2.82 10.77
CA SER A 47 -14.65 -2.47 9.71
C SER A 47 -16.08 -2.77 10.14
N PHE A 48 -16.31 -3.92 10.79
CA PHE A 48 -17.61 -4.30 11.31
C PHE A 48 -18.08 -3.33 12.40
N SER A 49 -17.19 -2.95 13.32
CA SER A 49 -17.49 -1.99 14.38
C SER A 49 -17.80 -0.59 13.82
N ALA A 50 -17.03 -0.13 12.83
CA ALA A 50 -17.26 1.15 12.17
C ALA A 50 -18.61 1.18 11.45
N PHE A 51 -18.96 0.11 10.74
CA PHE A 51 -20.25 -0.01 10.07
C PHE A 51 -21.42 -0.03 11.07
N LEU A 52 -21.29 -0.72 12.21
CA LEU A 52 -22.33 -0.69 13.24
C LEU A 52 -22.51 0.69 13.88
N LEU A 53 -21.44 1.49 13.96
CA LEU A 53 -21.45 2.79 14.63
C LEU A 53 -21.97 3.92 13.72
N PHE A 54 -21.60 3.92 12.44
CA PHE A 54 -21.92 5.00 11.50
C PHE A 54 -22.86 4.58 10.36
N GLY A 55 -23.01 3.28 10.11
CA GLY A 55 -23.84 2.75 9.04
C GLY A 55 -23.51 3.38 7.69
N ASP A 56 -24.55 3.91 7.04
CA ASP A 56 -24.46 4.55 5.72
C ASP A 56 -23.82 5.94 5.75
N GLU A 57 -23.57 6.54 6.93
CA GLU A 57 -22.92 7.84 7.08
C GLU A 57 -21.38 7.75 7.27
N THR A 58 -20.80 6.56 7.09
CA THR A 58 -19.34 6.36 7.20
C THR A 58 -18.60 7.15 6.11
N LEU A 59 -17.69 8.05 6.51
CA LEU A 59 -16.84 8.82 5.61
C LEU A 59 -15.66 7.98 5.12
N ASP A 60 -15.05 8.41 4.01
CA ASP A 60 -13.83 7.79 3.47
C ASP A 60 -12.67 7.76 4.49
N ASP A 61 -12.61 8.78 5.36
CA ASP A 61 -11.79 8.79 6.57
C ASP A 61 -12.69 8.61 7.80
N VAL A 62 -12.68 7.39 8.35
CA VAL A 62 -13.49 7.04 9.52
C VAL A 62 -13.14 7.90 10.75
N LEU A 63 -11.92 8.42 10.87
CA LEU A 63 -11.57 9.31 11.99
C LEU A 63 -12.31 10.65 11.89
N ALA A 64 -12.68 11.10 10.69
CA ALA A 64 -13.46 12.32 10.51
C ALA A 64 -14.89 12.17 11.05
N ASN A 65 -15.46 10.95 11.05
CA ASN A 65 -16.77 10.70 11.66
C ASN A 65 -16.78 10.96 13.18
N PHE A 66 -15.66 10.71 13.86
CA PHE A 66 -15.51 10.93 15.31
C PHE A 66 -15.25 12.39 15.70
N ASP A 67 -15.06 13.30 14.74
CA ASP A 67 -14.94 14.75 15.01
C ASP A 67 -16.27 15.37 15.45
N THR A 68 -17.38 14.68 15.17
CA THR A 68 -18.72 15.07 15.62
C THR A 68 -19.01 14.58 17.03
N ASN A 69 -19.83 15.33 17.78
CA ASN A 69 -20.08 15.02 19.18
C ASN A 69 -21.05 13.84 19.31
N LEU A 70 -20.50 12.64 19.50
CA LEU A 70 -21.23 11.36 19.58
C LEU A 70 -22.09 11.19 20.86
N GLY A 71 -22.16 12.19 21.74
CA GLY A 71 -23.00 12.16 22.95
C GLY A 71 -22.51 11.21 24.06
N ILE A 72 -21.31 10.63 23.89
CA ILE A 72 -20.69 9.69 24.84
C ILE A 72 -19.83 10.48 25.84
N PRO A 73 -20.00 10.30 27.16
CA PRO A 73 -19.07 10.85 28.14
C PRO A 73 -17.67 10.24 27.88
N LEU A 74 -16.65 11.09 27.73
CA LEU A 74 -15.26 10.78 27.27
C LEU A 74 -15.02 10.60 25.75
N GLY A 75 -16.02 10.74 24.87
CA GLY A 75 -15.83 10.56 23.42
C GLY A 75 -14.77 11.47 22.80
N SER A 76 -14.76 12.76 23.17
CA SER A 76 -13.81 13.74 22.63
C SER A 76 -12.35 13.46 23.03
N VAL A 77 -12.10 13.10 24.30
CA VAL A 77 -10.75 12.80 24.80
C VAL A 77 -10.19 11.54 24.14
N LEU A 78 -11.03 10.51 23.93
CA LEU A 78 -10.64 9.30 23.22
C LEU A 78 -10.32 9.59 21.75
N ASN A 79 -11.13 10.42 21.06
CA ASN A 79 -10.86 10.83 19.68
C ASN A 79 -9.53 11.58 19.55
N ASP A 80 -9.29 12.55 20.43
CA ASP A 80 -8.03 13.31 20.45
C ASP A 80 -6.82 12.41 20.70
N ALA A 81 -6.94 11.44 21.62
CA ALA A 81 -5.89 10.46 21.88
C ALA A 81 -5.61 9.57 20.65
N VAL A 82 -6.65 9.09 19.97
CA VAL A 82 -6.50 8.29 18.73
C VAL A 82 -5.84 9.12 17.63
N ARG A 83 -6.28 10.36 17.40
CA ARG A 83 -5.67 11.25 16.39
C ARG A 83 -4.22 11.57 16.71
N PHE A 84 -3.90 11.86 17.97
CA PHE A 84 -2.53 12.13 18.39
C PHE A 84 -1.63 10.90 18.23
N SER A 85 -2.10 9.71 18.65
CA SER A 85 -1.34 8.47 18.49
C SER A 85 -1.09 8.12 17.02
N TYR A 86 -2.08 8.33 16.15
CA TYR A 86 -1.92 8.17 14.71
C TYR A 86 -0.94 9.18 14.11
N ALA A 87 -1.06 10.46 14.46
CA ALA A 87 -0.14 11.49 13.99
C ALA A 87 1.31 11.21 14.44
N ALA A 88 1.51 10.82 15.70
CA ALA A 88 2.81 10.42 16.23
C ALA A 88 3.37 9.20 15.46
N HIS A 89 2.53 8.20 15.21
CA HIS A 89 2.91 7.03 14.40
C HIS A 89 3.35 7.44 12.99
N LEU A 90 2.61 8.30 12.29
CA LEU A 90 2.99 8.78 10.96
C LEU A 90 4.32 9.51 10.96
N VAL A 91 4.57 10.39 11.94
CA VAL A 91 5.84 11.12 12.07
C VAL A 91 7.02 10.18 12.25
N LEU A 92 6.83 9.06 12.96
CA LEU A 92 7.88 8.06 13.19
C LEU A 92 8.09 7.12 11.99
N VAL A 93 7.03 6.71 11.32
CA VAL A 93 7.11 5.77 10.19
C VAL A 93 7.58 6.46 8.91
N PHE A 94 7.22 7.73 8.71
CA PHE A 94 7.56 8.46 7.49
C PHE A 94 9.08 8.46 7.18
N PRO A 95 9.99 8.77 8.12
CA PRO A 95 11.43 8.72 7.86
C PRO A 95 11.94 7.35 7.42
N VAL A 96 11.40 6.27 8.01
CA VAL A 96 11.81 4.89 7.71
C VAL A 96 11.45 4.53 6.26
N VAL A 97 10.21 4.79 5.87
CA VAL A 97 9.73 4.53 4.50
C VAL A 97 10.41 5.45 3.49
N PHE A 98 10.56 6.73 3.83
CA PHE A 98 11.19 7.73 2.97
C PHE A 98 12.66 7.40 2.70
N TYR A 99 13.38 6.88 3.70
CA TYR A 99 14.75 6.39 3.52
C TYR A 99 14.82 5.25 2.51
N GLY A 100 13.96 4.23 2.65
CA GLY A 100 13.89 3.12 1.71
C GLY A 100 13.58 3.58 0.29
N LEU A 101 12.60 4.47 0.12
CA LEU A 101 12.24 5.05 -1.17
C LEU A 101 13.42 5.79 -1.80
N ARG A 102 14.13 6.61 -1.03
CA ARG A 102 15.30 7.36 -1.50
C ARG A 102 16.40 6.43 -2.03
N VAL A 103 16.74 5.37 -1.29
CA VAL A 103 17.78 4.41 -1.69
C VAL A 103 17.38 3.66 -2.96
N ASN A 104 16.11 3.24 -3.08
CA ASN A 104 15.61 2.57 -4.28
C ASN A 104 15.61 3.49 -5.50
N VAL A 105 15.20 4.75 -5.34
CA VAL A 105 15.23 5.76 -6.42
C VAL A 105 16.66 6.08 -6.85
N ASP A 106 17.61 6.19 -5.91
CA ASP A 106 19.01 6.37 -6.26
C ASP A 106 19.57 5.20 -7.07
N GLY A 107 19.31 3.96 -6.63
CA GLY A 107 19.75 2.76 -7.36
C GLY A 107 19.15 2.66 -8.77
N LEU A 108 17.91 3.13 -8.93
CA LEU A 108 17.21 3.14 -10.22
C LEU A 108 17.76 4.21 -11.18
N ILE A 109 18.02 5.43 -10.69
CA ILE A 109 18.47 6.57 -11.54
C ILE A 109 19.99 6.53 -11.76
N PHE A 110 20.76 6.11 -10.76
CA PHE A 110 22.22 6.16 -10.76
C PHE A 110 22.87 4.78 -10.65
N THR A 111 22.40 3.82 -11.46
CA THR A 111 22.88 2.43 -11.48
C THR A 111 24.40 2.30 -11.68
N SER A 112 25.07 3.32 -12.24
CA SER A 112 26.53 3.33 -12.48
C SER A 112 27.36 4.03 -11.41
N SER A 113 26.75 4.67 -10.40
CA SER A 113 27.50 5.41 -9.38
C SER A 113 28.02 4.47 -8.28
N LYS A 114 29.34 4.28 -8.21
CA LYS A 114 30.02 3.51 -7.15
C LYS A 114 30.09 4.25 -5.79
N ARG A 115 29.74 5.54 -5.73
CA ARG A 115 29.82 6.33 -4.48
C ARG A 115 28.54 6.17 -3.65
N PRO A 116 28.66 5.81 -2.35
CA PRO A 116 27.54 5.78 -1.41
C PRO A 116 26.79 7.12 -1.38
N LEU A 117 25.47 7.07 -1.33
CA LEU A 117 24.59 8.25 -1.28
C LEU A 117 24.95 9.22 -0.15
N VAL A 118 25.42 8.67 0.98
CA VAL A 118 25.76 9.40 2.21
C VAL A 118 26.95 10.34 2.01
N ILE A 119 27.77 10.11 0.98
CA ILE A 119 28.98 10.90 0.70
C ILE A 119 28.69 12.04 -0.27
N ASP A 120 27.66 11.92 -1.10
CA ASP A 120 27.30 12.90 -2.14
C ASP A 120 26.12 13.77 -1.67
N ASN A 121 26.44 14.87 -0.99
CA ASN A 121 25.44 15.80 -0.46
C ASN A 121 24.57 16.43 -1.54
N PHE A 122 25.09 16.66 -2.75
CA PHE A 122 24.32 17.26 -3.84
C PHE A 122 23.30 16.27 -4.39
N ARG A 123 23.71 15.02 -4.63
CA ARG A 123 22.80 13.95 -5.07
C ARG A 123 21.74 13.65 -4.02
N PHE A 124 22.16 13.56 -2.75
CA PHE A 124 21.24 13.35 -1.63
C PHE A 124 20.19 14.46 -1.53
N ALA A 125 20.62 15.73 -1.60
CA ALA A 125 19.73 16.88 -1.53
C ALA A 125 18.77 16.92 -2.74
N SER A 126 19.28 16.72 -3.96
CA SER A 126 18.47 16.75 -5.18
C SER A 126 17.35 15.72 -5.16
N ILE A 127 17.65 14.46 -4.81
CA ILE A 127 16.64 13.39 -4.73
C ILE A 127 15.62 13.72 -3.64
N THR A 128 16.08 14.17 -2.47
CA THR A 128 15.19 14.50 -1.34
C THR A 128 14.24 15.63 -1.69
N ILE A 129 14.75 16.75 -2.23
CA ILE A 129 13.94 17.90 -2.62
C ILE A 129 12.92 17.50 -3.68
N SER A 130 13.34 16.73 -4.68
CA SER A 130 12.44 16.24 -5.74
C SER A 130 11.32 15.37 -5.17
N LEU A 131 11.67 14.41 -4.31
CA LEU A 131 10.71 13.48 -3.71
C LEU A 131 9.71 14.20 -2.79
N VAL A 132 10.20 15.09 -1.90
CA VAL A 132 9.35 15.91 -1.03
C VAL A 132 8.47 16.83 -1.86
N GLY A 133 9.01 17.44 -2.92
CA GLY A 133 8.25 18.31 -3.83
C GLY A 133 7.09 17.57 -4.49
N ILE A 134 7.31 16.36 -4.99
CA ILE A 134 6.26 15.52 -5.59
C ILE A 134 5.19 15.14 -4.56
N ILE A 135 5.61 14.71 -3.35
CA ILE A 135 4.67 14.35 -2.27
C ILE A 135 3.84 15.56 -1.85
N PHE A 136 4.47 16.72 -1.66
CA PHE A 136 3.79 17.95 -1.29
C PHE A 136 2.79 18.38 -2.37
N MET A 137 3.19 18.30 -3.63
CA MET A 137 2.31 18.63 -4.75
C MET A 137 1.09 17.68 -4.78
N GLY A 138 1.30 16.37 -4.64
CA GLY A 138 0.22 15.40 -4.54
C GLY A 138 -0.75 15.67 -3.38
N ALA A 139 -0.21 16.03 -2.20
CA ALA A 139 -1.00 16.34 -1.02
C ALA A 139 -1.88 17.60 -1.18
N ASN A 140 -1.48 18.57 -2.02
CA ASN A 140 -2.29 19.75 -2.30
C ASN A 140 -3.42 19.49 -3.32
N PHE A 141 -3.21 18.56 -4.25
CA PHE A 141 -4.16 18.30 -5.33
C PHE A 141 -5.21 17.24 -4.99
N ILE A 142 -4.93 16.35 -4.05
CA ILE A 142 -5.81 15.22 -3.75
C ILE A 142 -6.41 15.39 -2.34
N PRO A 143 -7.68 15.77 -2.23
CA PRO A 143 -8.33 16.02 -0.94
C PRO A 143 -8.70 14.73 -0.18
N SER A 144 -8.75 13.58 -0.85
CA SER A 144 -9.09 12.29 -0.24
C SER A 144 -7.94 11.31 -0.31
N ILE A 145 -7.54 10.79 0.86
CA ILE A 145 -6.51 9.75 0.98
C ILE A 145 -6.98 8.45 0.28
N TRP A 146 -8.29 8.21 0.26
CA TRP A 146 -8.89 7.02 -0.31
C TRP A 146 -8.63 6.88 -1.82
N ASP A 147 -8.67 7.98 -2.57
CA ASP A 147 -8.40 8.00 -4.01
C ASP A 147 -6.98 7.49 -4.32
N ILE A 148 -5.99 7.91 -3.52
CA ILE A 148 -4.59 7.48 -3.67
C ILE A 148 -4.44 6.00 -3.32
N PHE A 149 -5.12 5.51 -2.28
CA PHE A 149 -5.07 4.12 -1.89
C PHE A 149 -5.73 3.19 -2.90
N GLN A 150 -6.85 3.59 -3.49
CA GLN A 150 -7.48 2.84 -4.58
C GLN A 150 -6.56 2.77 -5.79
N PHE A 151 -6.03 3.92 -6.24
CA PHE A 151 -5.14 3.97 -7.39
C PHE A 151 -3.85 3.15 -7.19
N THR A 152 -3.21 3.28 -6.02
CA THR A 152 -1.98 2.55 -5.69
C THR A 152 -2.26 1.05 -5.54
N GLY A 153 -3.39 0.69 -4.94
CA GLY A 153 -3.84 -0.70 -4.81
C GLY A 153 -4.19 -1.36 -6.14
N ALA A 154 -4.82 -0.62 -7.06
CA ALA A 154 -5.12 -1.12 -8.40
C ALA A 154 -3.83 -1.32 -9.21
N THR A 155 -2.90 -0.35 -9.17
CA THR A 155 -1.71 -0.38 -10.02
C THR A 155 -0.55 -1.15 -9.40
N ALA A 156 0.08 -0.59 -8.35
CA ALA A 156 1.32 -1.11 -7.79
C ALA A 156 1.14 -2.50 -7.20
N ALA A 157 0.06 -2.72 -6.43
CA ALA A 157 -0.16 -4.03 -5.86
C ALA A 157 -0.38 -5.08 -6.97
N VAL A 158 -1.18 -4.79 -8.01
CA VAL A 158 -1.50 -5.79 -9.05
C VAL A 158 -0.27 -6.14 -9.88
N CYS A 159 0.53 -5.14 -10.21
CA CYS A 159 1.82 -5.34 -10.85
C CYS A 159 2.73 -6.27 -10.05
N LEU A 160 2.80 -6.08 -8.72
CA LEU A 160 3.76 -6.80 -7.88
C LEU A 160 3.23 -8.16 -7.41
N GLY A 161 1.94 -8.27 -7.11
CA GLY A 161 1.31 -9.49 -6.58
C GLY A 161 0.84 -10.49 -7.65
N PHE A 162 0.51 -10.03 -8.86
CA PHE A 162 0.06 -10.91 -9.94
C PHE A 162 1.02 -10.92 -11.14
N ILE A 163 1.35 -9.75 -11.68
CA ILE A 163 2.09 -9.66 -12.95
C ILE A 163 3.55 -10.09 -12.79
N PHE A 164 4.23 -9.59 -11.75
CA PHE A 164 5.64 -9.91 -11.50
C PHE A 164 5.91 -11.41 -11.27
N PRO A 165 5.24 -12.10 -10.33
CA PRO A 165 5.45 -13.54 -10.13
C PRO A 165 5.08 -14.36 -11.37
N ALA A 166 4.01 -13.99 -12.09
CA ALA A 166 3.63 -14.64 -13.35
C ALA A 166 4.66 -14.41 -14.47
N ALA A 167 5.30 -13.23 -14.52
CA ALA A 167 6.37 -12.96 -15.47
C ALA A 167 7.63 -13.78 -15.15
N VAL A 168 7.95 -13.97 -13.87
CA VAL A 168 9.08 -14.81 -13.43
C VAL A 168 8.87 -16.27 -13.81
N THR A 169 7.69 -16.84 -13.54
CA THR A 169 7.35 -18.22 -13.93
C THR A 169 7.33 -18.42 -15.45
N LEU A 170 6.91 -17.42 -16.22
CA LEU A 170 6.95 -17.48 -17.69
C LEU A 170 8.36 -17.34 -18.28
N ARG A 171 9.23 -16.57 -17.63
CA ARG A 171 10.64 -16.38 -18.02
C ARG A 171 11.55 -17.47 -17.45
N ASP A 172 10.98 -18.61 -17.04
CA ASP A 172 11.74 -19.70 -16.46
C ASP A 172 12.76 -20.27 -17.46
N ARG A 173 14.04 -19.97 -17.21
CA ARG A 173 15.19 -20.41 -18.01
C ARG A 173 15.58 -21.86 -17.70
N TYR A 174 15.25 -22.35 -16.51
CA TYR A 174 15.62 -23.69 -16.03
C TYR A 174 14.53 -24.74 -16.29
N ASN A 175 13.38 -24.31 -16.83
CA ASN A 175 12.25 -25.16 -17.25
C ASN A 175 11.72 -26.06 -16.12
N ILE A 176 11.76 -25.54 -14.89
CA ILE A 176 11.22 -26.12 -13.66
C ILE A 176 9.69 -26.00 -13.65
N ALA A 177 9.15 -24.94 -14.25
CA ALA A 177 7.72 -24.64 -14.30
C ALA A 177 6.95 -25.60 -15.23
N THR A 178 5.87 -26.20 -14.71
CA THR A 178 5.03 -27.11 -15.48
C THR A 178 4.16 -26.35 -16.49
N LYS A 179 3.57 -27.07 -17.46
CA LYS A 179 2.64 -26.45 -18.42
C LYS A 179 1.41 -25.85 -17.73
N SER A 180 0.95 -26.46 -16.64
CA SER A 180 -0.16 -25.94 -15.82
C SER A 180 0.21 -24.62 -15.14
N ASP A 181 1.44 -24.49 -14.62
CA ASP A 181 1.91 -23.26 -13.99
C ASP A 181 2.01 -22.11 -14.98
N LYS A 182 2.42 -22.39 -16.22
CA LYS A 182 2.47 -21.39 -17.30
C LYS A 182 1.07 -20.93 -17.70
N ILE A 183 0.10 -21.85 -17.81
CA ILE A 183 -1.31 -21.50 -18.08
C ILE A 183 -1.87 -20.64 -16.94
N LEU A 184 -1.62 -21.03 -15.70
CA LEU A 184 -2.05 -20.28 -14.52
C LEU A 184 -1.42 -18.88 -14.49
N SER A 185 -0.15 -18.74 -14.86
CA SER A 185 0.55 -17.45 -14.92
C SER A 185 -0.06 -16.53 -15.99
N VAL A 186 -0.36 -17.04 -17.18
CA VAL A 186 -1.06 -16.28 -18.24
C VAL A 186 -2.45 -15.85 -17.78
N PHE A 187 -3.17 -16.75 -17.11
CA PHE A 187 -4.50 -16.44 -16.56
C PHE A 187 -4.44 -15.36 -15.47
N MET A 188 -3.45 -15.40 -14.58
CA MET A 188 -3.22 -14.36 -13.57
C MET A 188 -2.94 -12.99 -14.20
N ILE A 189 -2.13 -12.92 -15.26
CA ILE A 189 -1.87 -11.66 -15.99
C ILE A 189 -3.16 -11.14 -16.65
N PHE A 190 -3.94 -12.03 -17.27
CA PHE A 190 -5.20 -11.65 -17.89
C PHE A 190 -6.19 -11.06 -16.87
N LEU A 191 -6.38 -11.73 -15.73
CA LEU A 191 -7.23 -11.25 -14.64
C LEU A 191 -6.73 -9.92 -14.06
N ALA A 192 -5.42 -9.78 -13.89
CA ALA A 192 -4.79 -8.55 -13.39
C ALA A 192 -5.07 -7.34 -14.30
N VAL A 193 -4.92 -7.52 -15.61
CA VAL A 193 -5.20 -6.47 -16.61
C VAL A 193 -6.68 -6.13 -16.66
N LEU A 194 -7.55 -7.16 -16.68
CA LEU A 194 -9.00 -6.96 -16.71
C LEU A 194 -9.49 -6.21 -15.46
N SER A 195 -9.04 -6.63 -14.27
CA SER A 195 -9.39 -5.99 -13.00
C SER A 195 -8.97 -4.52 -12.96
N ASN A 196 -7.75 -4.22 -13.41
CA ASN A 196 -7.27 -2.84 -13.50
C ASN A 196 -8.08 -2.00 -14.48
N ALA A 197 -8.41 -2.54 -15.65
CA ALA A 197 -9.23 -1.84 -16.63
C ALA A 197 -10.61 -1.50 -16.06
N VAL A 198 -11.24 -2.43 -15.35
CA VAL A 198 -12.54 -2.22 -14.69
C VAL A 198 -12.43 -1.19 -13.56
N ALA A 199 -11.39 -1.26 -12.73
CA ALA A 199 -11.18 -0.30 -11.64
C ALA A 199 -10.99 1.12 -12.16
N ILE A 200 -10.08 1.31 -13.12
CA ILE A 200 -9.82 2.62 -13.74
C ILE A 200 -11.08 3.16 -14.43
N TYR A 201 -11.83 2.30 -15.12
CA TYR A 201 -13.09 2.70 -15.75
C TYR A 201 -14.13 3.14 -14.72
N SER A 202 -14.27 2.41 -13.62
CA SER A 202 -15.19 2.74 -12.52
C SER A 202 -14.83 4.08 -11.88
N ASP A 203 -13.56 4.29 -11.57
CA ASP A 203 -13.08 5.52 -10.92
C ASP A 203 -13.22 6.72 -11.86
N ALA A 204 -12.88 6.57 -13.14
CA ALA A 204 -13.08 7.60 -14.15
C ALA A 204 -14.55 7.95 -14.34
N TYR A 205 -15.44 6.95 -14.36
CA TYR A 205 -16.88 7.16 -14.46
C TYR A 205 -17.45 7.88 -13.24
N ALA A 206 -17.02 7.50 -12.03
CA ALA A 206 -17.42 8.16 -10.79
C ALA A 206 -16.98 9.64 -10.77
N LEU A 207 -15.75 9.94 -11.20
CA LEU A 207 -15.23 11.30 -11.34
C LEU A 207 -16.04 12.14 -12.34
N ILE A 208 -16.31 11.58 -13.52
CA ILE A 208 -17.08 12.28 -14.57
C ILE A 208 -18.51 12.56 -14.10
N ASN A 209 -19.15 11.61 -13.41
CA ASN A 209 -20.53 11.78 -12.95
C ASN A 209 -20.63 12.73 -11.75
N LYS A 210 -19.65 12.71 -10.84
CA LYS A 210 -19.54 13.68 -9.73
C LYS A 210 -19.41 15.11 -10.26
N ASN A 211 -18.68 15.31 -11.36
CA ASN A 211 -18.50 16.63 -11.98
C ASN A 211 -19.73 17.13 -12.77
N LYS A 212 -20.69 16.26 -13.09
CA LYS A 212 -21.97 16.64 -13.74
C LYS A 212 -23.06 17.07 -12.75
N ASN A 213 -22.89 16.76 -11.48
CA ASN A 213 -23.87 17.02 -10.42
C ASN A 213 -23.46 18.20 -9.51
N VAL A 214 -22.43 18.95 -9.91
CA VAL A 214 -22.04 20.26 -9.35
C VAL A 214 -22.50 21.33 -10.32
#